data_AF-A0A3N9WYR5-F1
#
_entry.id   AF-A0A3N9WYR5-F1
#
_cell.length_a   1.000
_cell.length_b   1.000
_cell.length_c   1.000
_cell.angle_alpha   90.00
_cell.angle_beta   90.00
_cell.angle_gamma   90.00
#
_symmetry.space_group_name_H-M   'P 1'
#
loop_
_entity.id
_entity.type
_entity.pdbx_description
1 polymer ?
#
loop_
_entity_poly.entity_id
_entity_poly.type
_entity_poly.pdbx_seq_one_letter_code
_entity_poly.pdbx_strand_id
1 'polypeptide(L)'
;MTIRTQEEIVTRIWALRANSGDAFGFREEVLVEALDLDHAHQVIAPRHSAEWNQRADHESYARDYLRFAIGKIIDHRGNSASRSVDKLGELAWLLGRDDIVAAMDHADYPMYGAPKVKAFADGFGWPFLDDLDGDGRLSLARMADGQQCDPPGCERGCAD
;
A
#
# COMPACT_ATOMS: atom_id res chain seq x y z
N MET A 1 17.40 6.68 1.83
CA MET A 1 16.66 5.43 1.57
C MET A 1 17.33 4.73 0.41
N THR A 2 17.49 3.42 0.47
CA THR A 2 18.09 2.63 -0.61
C THR A 2 16.99 1.79 -1.22
N ILE A 3 16.66 2.04 -2.49
CA ILE A 3 15.69 1.24 -3.23
C ILE A 3 16.25 -0.18 -3.43
N ARG A 4 15.38 -1.18 -3.40
CA ARG A 4 15.72 -2.58 -3.66
C ARG A 4 16.36 -2.75 -5.04
N THR A 5 17.32 -3.66 -5.14
CA THR A 5 17.95 -3.96 -6.42
C THR A 5 16.98 -4.68 -7.34
N GLN A 6 17.28 -4.66 -8.65
CA GLN A 6 16.47 -5.35 -9.65
C GLN A 6 16.39 -6.85 -9.37
N GLU A 7 17.49 -7.46 -8.91
CA GLU A 7 17.56 -8.87 -8.53
C GLU A 7 16.74 -9.18 -7.28
N GLU A 8 16.76 -8.29 -6.27
CA GLU A 8 15.90 -8.42 -5.09
C GLU A 8 14.41 -8.36 -5.49
N ILE A 9 14.05 -7.43 -6.36
CA ILE A 9 12.67 -7.26 -6.85
C ILE A 9 12.20 -8.50 -7.61
N VAL A 10 13.01 -9.01 -8.56
CA VAL A 10 12.71 -10.26 -9.30
C VAL A 10 12.55 -11.44 -8.34
N THR A 11 13.48 -11.59 -7.39
CA THR A 11 13.43 -12.67 -6.39
C THR A 11 12.13 -12.63 -5.60
N ARG A 12 11.71 -11.43 -5.20
CA ARG A 12 10.47 -11.24 -4.45
C ARG A 12 9.22 -11.53 -5.27
N ILE A 13 9.16 -11.14 -6.54
CA ILE A 13 8.04 -11.49 -7.43
C ILE A 13 7.86 -13.00 -7.50
N TRP A 14 8.95 -13.75 -7.69
CA TRP A 14 8.88 -15.21 -7.72
C TRP A 14 8.44 -15.81 -6.38
N ALA A 15 8.89 -15.24 -5.25
CA ALA A 15 8.44 -15.65 -3.93
C ALA A 15 6.93 -15.40 -3.71
N LEU A 16 6.39 -14.28 -4.20
CA LEU A 16 4.95 -13.98 -4.12
C LEU A 16 4.12 -15.02 -4.90
N ARG A 17 4.55 -15.32 -6.13
CA ARG A 17 3.90 -16.33 -6.99
C ARG A 17 3.96 -17.72 -6.39
N ALA A 18 5.10 -18.14 -5.83
CA ALA A 18 5.28 -19.47 -5.26
C ALA A 18 4.40 -19.72 -4.02
N ASN A 19 4.16 -18.68 -3.22
CA ASN A 19 3.44 -18.79 -1.95
C ASN A 19 1.95 -18.42 -2.05
N SER A 20 1.44 -18.10 -3.25
CA SER A 20 0.10 -17.53 -3.44
C SER A 20 -0.19 -16.33 -2.53
N GLY A 21 0.87 -15.61 -2.12
CA GLY A 21 0.81 -14.51 -1.15
C GLY A 21 0.30 -13.20 -1.75
N ASP A 22 -0.11 -13.24 -3.02
CA ASP A 22 -0.65 -12.13 -3.79
C ASP A 22 -1.72 -12.62 -4.77
N ALA A 23 -2.79 -13.21 -4.23
CA ALA A 23 -3.85 -13.83 -5.02
C ALA A 23 -4.48 -12.91 -6.09
N PHE A 24 -4.43 -11.60 -5.87
CA PHE A 24 -4.96 -10.59 -6.78
C PHE A 24 -3.88 -9.84 -7.59
N GLY A 25 -2.60 -10.14 -7.38
CA GLY A 25 -1.48 -9.55 -8.14
C GLY A 25 -1.16 -8.09 -7.79
N PHE A 26 -1.68 -7.55 -6.67
CA PHE A 26 -1.52 -6.14 -6.35
C PHE A 26 -0.11 -5.78 -5.88
N ARG A 27 0.55 -6.71 -5.19
CA ARG A 27 1.92 -6.54 -4.71
C ARG A 27 2.89 -6.70 -5.89
N GLU A 28 2.67 -7.73 -6.69
CA GLU A 28 3.41 -7.98 -7.92
C GLU A 28 3.33 -6.77 -8.87
N GLU A 29 2.17 -6.14 -9.03
CA GLU A 29 2.00 -4.94 -9.86
C GLU A 29 3.00 -3.83 -9.46
N VAL A 30 3.16 -3.55 -8.16
CA VAL A 30 4.12 -2.54 -7.66
C VAL A 30 5.56 -2.89 -8.05
N LEU A 31 5.92 -4.16 -7.88
CA LEU A 31 7.28 -4.64 -8.11
C LEU A 31 7.63 -4.69 -9.60
N VAL A 32 6.70 -5.20 -10.41
CA VAL A 32 6.85 -5.28 -11.86
C VAL A 32 7.11 -3.88 -12.39
N GLU A 33 6.29 -2.87 -12.06
CA GLU A 33 6.50 -1.49 -12.52
C GLU A 33 7.84 -0.84 -12.10
N ALA A 34 8.56 -1.41 -11.14
CA ALA A 34 9.88 -0.93 -10.72
C ALA A 34 11.04 -1.54 -11.52
N LEU A 35 10.78 -2.57 -12.32
CA LEU A 35 11.81 -3.26 -13.08
C LEU A 35 12.25 -2.45 -14.30
N ASP A 36 13.54 -2.49 -14.59
CA ASP A 36 14.05 -2.15 -15.92
C ASP A 36 13.55 -3.19 -16.95
N LEU A 37 13.74 -2.90 -18.23
CA LEU A 37 13.21 -3.75 -19.30
C LEU A 37 13.80 -5.17 -19.27
N ASP A 38 15.11 -5.30 -18.98
CA ASP A 38 15.80 -6.59 -19.00
C ASP A 38 15.29 -7.50 -17.87
N HIS A 39 15.06 -6.95 -16.69
CA HIS A 39 14.50 -7.69 -15.56
C HIS A 39 12.99 -7.91 -15.70
N ALA A 40 12.26 -6.94 -16.25
CA ALA A 40 10.84 -7.09 -16.52
C ALA A 40 10.57 -8.29 -17.44
N HIS A 41 11.38 -8.47 -18.48
CA HIS A 41 11.30 -9.64 -19.38
C HIS A 41 11.43 -11.00 -18.68
N GLN A 42 12.05 -11.06 -17.51
CA GLN A 42 12.16 -12.30 -16.74
C GLN A 42 10.82 -12.69 -16.12
N VAL A 43 9.94 -11.72 -15.84
CA VAL A 43 8.70 -11.93 -15.08
C VAL A 43 7.43 -11.66 -15.87
N ILE A 44 7.49 -10.89 -16.97
CA ILE A 44 6.35 -10.60 -17.86
C ILE A 44 6.36 -11.49 -19.11
N ALA A 45 5.18 -11.81 -19.64
CA ALA A 45 5.09 -12.55 -20.90
C ALA A 45 5.54 -11.68 -22.09
N PRO A 46 6.18 -12.26 -23.14
CA PRO A 46 6.79 -11.50 -24.25
C PRO A 46 5.89 -10.48 -24.94
N ARG A 47 4.57 -10.73 -24.97
CA ARG A 47 3.57 -9.83 -25.58
C ARG A 47 3.40 -8.47 -24.87
N HIS A 48 3.91 -8.34 -23.64
CA HIS A 48 3.80 -7.12 -22.82
C HIS A 48 5.06 -6.24 -22.87
N SER A 49 6.12 -6.67 -23.58
CA SER A 49 7.41 -5.98 -23.64
C SER A 49 7.38 -4.64 -24.39
N ALA A 50 6.57 -4.53 -25.44
CA ALA A 50 6.56 -3.37 -26.34
C ALA A 50 5.95 -2.09 -25.73
N GLU A 51 5.24 -2.21 -24.60
CA GLU A 51 4.57 -1.10 -23.90
C GLU A 51 5.22 -0.82 -22.53
N TRP A 52 6.43 -1.34 -22.29
CA TRP A 52 7.07 -1.25 -20.97
C TRP A 52 7.40 0.20 -20.59
N ASN A 53 6.82 0.65 -19.47
CA ASN A 53 7.14 1.94 -18.89
C ASN A 53 7.54 1.74 -17.42
N GLN A 54 8.84 1.81 -17.16
CA GLN A 54 9.38 1.72 -15.82
C GLN A 54 9.00 2.97 -15.01
N ARG A 55 8.51 2.76 -13.79
CA ARG A 55 8.34 3.82 -12.80
C ARG A 55 9.69 4.16 -12.20
N ALA A 56 10.18 5.39 -12.40
CA ALA A 56 11.46 5.82 -11.84
C ALA A 56 11.34 6.48 -10.44
N ASP A 57 10.27 7.24 -10.20
CA ASP A 57 10.06 7.94 -8.93
C ASP A 57 9.08 7.18 -8.02
N HIS A 58 9.62 6.23 -7.26
CA HIS A 58 8.85 5.39 -6.35
C HIS A 58 8.39 6.14 -5.09
N GLU A 59 9.18 7.10 -4.60
CA GLU A 59 8.84 7.82 -3.37
C GLU A 59 7.64 8.76 -3.61
N SER A 60 7.67 9.56 -4.68
CA SER A 60 6.54 10.43 -5.03
C SER A 60 5.29 9.61 -5.30
N TYR A 61 5.43 8.48 -6.03
CA TYR A 61 4.30 7.59 -6.25
C TYR A 61 3.74 7.05 -4.94
N ALA A 62 4.59 6.60 -4.01
CA ALA A 62 4.14 6.08 -2.73
C ALA A 62 3.41 7.15 -1.90
N ARG A 63 3.87 8.40 -1.95
CA ARG A 63 3.20 9.54 -1.29
C ARG A 63 1.83 9.84 -1.90
N ASP A 64 1.71 9.82 -3.22
CA ASP A 64 0.43 10.01 -3.90
C ASP A 64 -0.51 8.82 -3.68
N TYR A 65 0.05 7.60 -3.64
CA TYR A 65 -0.73 6.39 -3.36
C TYR A 65 -1.24 6.35 -1.91
N LEU A 66 -0.49 6.90 -0.95
CA LEU A 66 -0.95 7.08 0.42
C LEU A 66 -2.20 7.98 0.48
N ARG A 67 -2.19 9.12 -0.22
CA ARG A 67 -3.37 10.00 -0.32
C ARG A 67 -4.57 9.30 -0.94
N PHE A 68 -4.33 8.52 -1.99
CA PHE A 68 -5.36 7.68 -2.61
C PHE A 68 -5.92 6.66 -1.60
N ALA A 69 -5.06 5.96 -0.86
CA ALA A 69 -5.44 4.95 0.13
C ALA A 69 -6.30 5.55 1.26
N ILE A 70 -5.90 6.71 1.79
CA ILE A 70 -6.66 7.46 2.79
C ILE A 70 -8.08 7.75 2.27
N GLY A 71 -8.21 8.22 1.03
CA GLY A 71 -9.51 8.43 0.41
C GLY A 71 -10.37 7.16 0.36
N LYS A 72 -9.77 5.99 0.10
CA LYS A 72 -10.51 4.71 0.08
C LYS A 72 -10.98 4.25 1.45
N ILE A 73 -10.21 4.55 2.50
CA ILE A 73 -10.60 4.30 3.89
C ILE A 73 -11.80 5.18 4.26
N ILE A 74 -11.71 6.50 4.03
CA ILE A 74 -12.77 7.46 4.36
C ILE A 74 -14.06 7.15 3.58
N ASP A 75 -13.93 6.73 2.32
CA ASP A 75 -15.07 6.33 1.48
C ASP A 75 -15.61 4.93 1.80
N HIS A 76 -15.07 4.24 2.82
CA HIS A 76 -15.52 2.91 3.25
C HIS A 76 -15.44 1.85 2.13
N ARG A 77 -14.43 1.96 1.26
CA ARG A 77 -14.28 1.10 0.06
C ARG A 77 -13.43 -0.14 0.37
N GLY A 78 -14.02 -1.12 1.07
CA GLY A 78 -13.42 -2.43 1.44
C GLY A 78 -12.33 -2.97 0.52
N ASN A 79 -12.71 -3.40 -0.69
CA ASN A 79 -11.78 -4.01 -1.64
C ASN A 79 -10.66 -3.05 -2.08
N SER A 80 -10.97 -1.76 -2.24
CA SER A 80 -9.97 -0.76 -2.63
C SER A 80 -9.01 -0.44 -1.50
N ALA A 81 -9.48 -0.44 -0.26
CA ALA A 81 -8.67 -0.22 0.92
C ALA A 81 -7.72 -1.41 1.17
N SER A 82 -8.22 -2.65 1.05
CA SER A 82 -7.38 -3.86 1.13
C SER A 82 -6.26 -3.87 0.11
N ARG A 83 -6.60 -3.62 -1.16
CA ARG A 83 -5.60 -3.46 -2.21
C ARG A 83 -4.57 -2.38 -1.87
N SER A 84 -5.01 -1.29 -1.23
CA SER A 84 -4.13 -0.18 -0.91
C SER A 84 -3.15 -0.54 0.20
N VAL A 85 -3.57 -1.31 1.20
CA VAL A 85 -2.66 -1.85 2.23
C VAL A 85 -1.59 -2.74 1.59
N ASP A 86 -1.98 -3.66 0.71
CA ASP A 86 -1.04 -4.55 0.01
C ASP A 86 0.01 -3.75 -0.77
N LYS A 87 -0.45 -2.76 -1.54
CA LYS A 87 0.44 -1.93 -2.36
C LYS A 87 1.35 -1.03 -1.52
N LEU A 88 0.85 -0.42 -0.45
CA LEU A 88 1.67 0.42 0.43
C LEU A 88 2.73 -0.40 1.17
N GLY A 89 2.38 -1.60 1.66
CA GLY A 89 3.37 -2.51 2.25
C GLY A 89 4.47 -2.89 1.26
N GLU A 90 4.09 -3.12 0.01
CA GLU A 90 5.04 -3.45 -1.05
C GLU A 90 5.91 -2.25 -1.48
N LEU A 91 5.34 -1.05 -1.50
CA LEU A 91 6.09 0.19 -1.72
C LEU A 91 7.09 0.45 -0.58
N ALA A 92 6.73 0.20 0.68
CA ALA A 92 7.66 0.31 1.81
C ALA A 92 8.84 -0.67 1.65
N TRP A 93 8.57 -1.91 1.26
CA TRP A 93 9.61 -2.90 1.00
C TRP A 93 10.53 -2.47 -0.14
N LEU A 94 9.97 -2.03 -1.28
CA LEU A 94 10.69 -1.54 -2.45
C LEU A 94 11.61 -0.36 -2.10
N LEU A 95 11.16 0.51 -1.20
CA LEU A 95 11.89 1.67 -0.71
C LEU A 95 12.94 1.34 0.37
N GLY A 96 13.15 0.05 0.67
CA GLY A 96 14.13 -0.43 1.64
C GLY A 96 13.75 -0.14 3.09
N ARG A 97 12.46 0.02 3.39
CA ARG A 97 11.92 0.35 4.71
C ARG A 97 11.27 -0.87 5.37
N ASP A 98 12.09 -1.88 5.67
CA ASP A 98 11.63 -3.10 6.35
C ASP A 98 11.05 -2.82 7.74
N ASP A 99 11.52 -1.74 8.39
CA ASP A 99 10.97 -1.25 9.66
C ASP A 99 9.49 -0.84 9.51
N ILE A 100 9.14 -0.22 8.39
CA ILE A 100 7.76 0.18 8.09
C ILE A 100 6.93 -1.05 7.71
N VAL A 101 7.47 -1.97 6.92
CA VAL A 101 6.79 -3.24 6.58
C VAL A 101 6.42 -3.97 7.87
N ALA A 102 7.37 -4.13 8.79
CA ALA A 102 7.13 -4.77 10.08
C ALA A 102 6.07 -4.03 10.92
N ALA A 103 6.11 -2.69 10.95
CA ALA A 103 5.11 -1.90 11.65
C ALA A 103 3.70 -2.06 11.05
N MET A 104 3.58 -2.09 9.72
CA MET A 104 2.33 -2.37 9.03
C MET A 104 1.83 -3.79 9.31
N ASP A 105 2.70 -4.79 9.30
CA ASP A 105 2.34 -6.18 9.57
C ASP A 105 1.83 -6.36 11.01
N HIS A 106 2.46 -5.66 11.97
CA HIS A 106 2.07 -5.69 13.38
C HIS A 106 0.75 -4.97 13.68
N ALA A 107 0.42 -3.91 12.92
CA ALA A 107 -0.85 -3.22 13.09
C ALA A 107 -2.03 -4.09 12.63
N ASP A 108 -3.12 -4.10 13.39
CA ASP A 108 -4.31 -4.85 13.02
C ASP A 108 -4.98 -4.28 11.74
N TYR A 109 -5.89 -5.05 11.13
CA TYR A 109 -6.63 -4.65 9.92
C TYR A 109 -8.04 -4.02 10.14
N PRO A 110 -8.51 -3.63 11.34
CA PRO A 110 -9.87 -3.11 11.46
C PRO A 110 -10.03 -1.80 10.67
N MET A 111 -11.27 -1.39 10.48
CA MET A 111 -11.59 -0.08 9.91
C MET A 111 -10.92 0.15 8.55
N TYR A 112 -11.11 -0.81 7.63
CA TYR A 112 -10.58 -0.75 6.26
C TYR A 112 -9.04 -0.69 6.20
N GLY A 113 -8.34 -1.19 7.22
CA GLY A 113 -6.88 -1.19 7.27
C GLY A 113 -6.28 0.18 7.63
N ALA A 114 -7.08 1.11 8.18
CA ALA A 114 -6.60 2.43 8.59
C ALA A 114 -5.38 2.38 9.54
N PRO A 115 -5.31 1.48 10.55
CA PRO A 115 -4.12 1.38 11.41
C PRO A 115 -2.84 1.06 10.62
N LYS A 116 -2.91 0.14 9.64
CA LYS A 116 -1.77 -0.22 8.78
C LYS A 116 -1.32 0.95 7.90
N VAL A 117 -2.27 1.68 7.32
CA VAL A 117 -1.95 2.86 6.49
C VAL A 117 -1.38 4.00 7.34
N LYS A 118 -1.83 4.14 8.60
CA LYS A 118 -1.21 5.07 9.55
C LYS A 118 0.23 4.66 9.87
N ALA A 119 0.50 3.38 10.14
CA ALA A 119 1.86 2.88 10.37
C ALA A 119 2.80 3.19 9.20
N PHE A 120 2.31 3.05 7.96
CA PHE A 120 3.04 3.46 6.76
C PHE A 120 3.38 4.96 6.80
N ALA A 121 2.38 5.82 7.00
CA ALA A 121 2.57 7.27 7.01
C ALA A 121 3.51 7.73 8.12
N ASP A 122 3.31 7.24 9.35
CA ASP A 122 4.15 7.55 10.52
C ASP A 122 5.61 7.16 10.27
N GLY A 123 5.85 5.97 9.72
CA GLY A 123 7.20 5.45 9.47
C GLY A 123 8.01 6.29 8.48
N PHE A 124 7.34 6.95 7.53
CA PHE A 124 7.96 7.89 6.61
C PHE A 124 7.94 9.34 7.11
N GLY A 125 7.26 9.64 8.23
CA GLY A 125 7.00 11.00 8.68
C GLY A 125 6.14 11.80 7.69
N TRP A 126 5.24 11.11 6.98
CA TRP A 126 4.36 11.73 5.98
C TRP A 126 3.00 12.08 6.58
N PRO A 127 2.30 13.09 6.02
CA PRO A 127 0.97 13.45 6.47
C PRO A 127 -0.02 12.30 6.37
N PHE A 128 -0.76 12.07 7.45
CA PHE A 128 -1.89 11.13 7.48
C PHE A 128 -3.23 11.85 7.69
N LEU A 129 -3.24 12.89 8.52
CA LEU A 129 -4.44 13.68 8.85
C LEU A 129 -4.43 15.09 8.27
N ASP A 130 -3.27 15.60 7.82
CA ASP A 130 -3.07 17.04 7.62
C ASP A 130 -3.81 17.61 6.41
N ASP A 131 -4.12 16.75 5.43
CA ASP A 131 -4.87 17.13 4.23
C ASP A 131 -6.40 17.06 4.44
N LEU A 132 -6.87 16.80 5.67
CA LEU A 132 -8.30 16.66 6.01
C LEU A 132 -8.76 17.69 7.04
N ASP A 133 -9.99 18.16 6.88
CA ASP A 133 -10.69 19.03 7.82
C ASP A 133 -11.95 18.36 8.41
N GLY A 134 -12.50 18.98 9.46
CA GLY A 134 -13.78 18.65 10.07
C GLY A 134 -13.97 17.16 10.41
N ASP A 135 -15.14 16.63 10.04
CA ASP A 135 -15.60 15.28 10.39
C ASP A 135 -14.74 14.17 9.75
N GLY A 136 -14.17 14.43 8.56
CA GLY A 136 -13.30 13.46 7.88
C GLY A 136 -12.02 13.20 8.66
N ARG A 137 -11.42 14.27 9.22
CA ARG A 137 -10.23 14.17 10.07
C ARG A 137 -10.51 13.40 11.36
N LEU A 138 -11.62 13.69 12.04
CA LEU A 138 -12.02 12.97 13.27
C LEU A 138 -12.29 11.50 12.98
N SER A 139 -13.04 11.20 11.92
CA SER A 139 -13.38 9.83 11.54
C SER A 139 -12.13 9.00 11.25
N LEU A 140 -11.18 9.56 10.46
CA LEU A 140 -9.95 8.87 10.12
C LEU A 140 -9.06 8.64 11.34
N ALA A 141 -8.95 9.62 12.24
CA ALA A 141 -8.19 9.46 13.48
C ALA A 141 -8.72 8.30 14.31
N ARG A 142 -10.04 8.21 14.49
CA ARG A 142 -10.69 7.10 15.21
C ARG A 142 -10.43 5.75 14.54
N MET A 143 -10.62 5.66 13.23
CA MET A 143 -10.38 4.44 12.46
C MET A 143 -8.92 3.96 12.59
N ALA A 144 -7.98 4.90 12.59
CA ALA A 144 -6.57 4.58 12.71
C ALA A 144 -6.18 4.09 14.12
N ASP A 145 -6.95 4.46 15.14
CA ASP A 145 -6.88 3.90 16.50
C ASP A 145 -7.69 2.60 16.65
N GLY A 146 -8.20 2.04 15.55
CA GLY A 146 -9.01 0.81 15.53
C GLY A 146 -10.45 1.00 16.02
N GLN A 147 -10.91 2.24 16.18
CA GLN A 147 -12.27 2.54 16.63
C GLN A 147 -13.20 2.80 15.44
N GLN A 148 -14.50 2.57 15.65
CA GLN A 148 -15.51 2.95 14.67
C GLN A 148 -15.41 4.44 14.32
N CYS A 149 -15.49 4.73 13.02
CA CYS A 149 -15.43 6.08 12.46
C CYS A 149 -16.47 7.03 13.08
N ASP A 150 -17.68 6.55 13.40
CA ASP A 150 -18.74 7.33 14.03
C ASP A 150 -19.28 6.60 15.29
N PRO A 151 -19.14 7.16 16.51
CA PRO A 151 -19.55 6.51 17.77
C PRO A 151 -21.02 6.07 17.91
N PRO A 152 -22.03 6.80 17.37
CA PRO A 152 -23.43 6.35 17.38
C PRO A 152 -23.71 5.16 16.46
N GLY A 153 -22.73 4.77 15.62
CA GLY A 153 -22.82 3.71 14.64
C GLY A 153 -22.67 4.25 13.22
N CYS A 154 -21.84 3.59 12.42
CA CYS A 154 -21.61 3.97 11.03
C CYS A 154 -22.57 3.23 10.09
N GLU A 155 -23.50 3.96 9.46
CA GLU A 155 -24.40 3.42 8.43
C GLU A 155 -23.65 2.87 7.20
N ARG A 156 -22.42 3.33 6.97
CA ARG A 156 -21.55 2.86 5.87
C ARG A 156 -20.76 1.59 6.20
N GLY A 157 -20.85 1.11 7.45
CA GLY A 157 -20.29 -0.17 7.87
C GLY A 157 -18.83 -0.13 8.31
N CYS A 158 -18.47 0.67 9.32
CA CYS A 158 -17.21 0.46 10.04
C CYS A 158 -17.32 -0.87 10.82
N ALA A 159 -16.68 -1.92 10.31
CA ALA A 159 -16.72 -3.26 10.92
C ALA A 159 -16.04 -3.25 12.30
N ASP A 160 -16.69 -3.88 13.29
CA ASP A 160 -16.11 -4.24 14.59
C ASP A 160 -14.97 -5.25 14.45
#